data_AF-A0A8T2FWY3-F1
#
_entry.id   AF-A0A8T2FWY3-F1
#
_cell.length_a   1.000
_cell.length_b   1.000
_cell.length_c   1.000
_cell.angle_alpha   90.00
_cell.angle_beta   90.00
_cell.angle_gamma   90.00
#
_symmetry.space_group_name_H-M   'P 1'
#
loop_
_entity.id
_entity.type
_entity.pdbx_description
1 polymer ?
#
loop_
_entity_poly.entity_id
_entity_poly.type
_entity_poly.pdbx_seq_one_letter_code
_entity_poly.pdbx_strand_id
1 'polypeptide(L)'
;MGQKLGVDSRQKIIQVLGSSSKVQKHDVESIGGGGGEIVPGHSPFDDLPEDCISNIISFTSPRDVCVSASVSKSFAHAVQCDSIWEKFLPSEYESLIPPWRVFSSKKDLYFTLCYDPVLVEDGKKSFWLETASGKKCVLLAAKELWITGGNNPEYWQWIELCESSFEKVPELLNNRSFQMGGSMSTQILSLGTHYSVYIVYKIKDERHGLRDLPIQVGVGFKGQEMPKQFICFDESTDKTKEWPKKKLMKSKKRGDGWMEAEIGDFFNDGGLMGFDEVEVSIVDVTSPNLKCGVMIEGIEFRPKDCQ
;
A
#
# COMPACT_ATOMS: atom_id res chain seq x y z
N MET A 1 -42.16 5.62 11.54
CA MET A 1 -42.09 6.69 10.53
C MET A 1 -40.80 7.46 10.79
N GLY A 2 -39.93 7.55 9.78
CA GLY A 2 -38.66 8.31 9.80
C GLY A 2 -37.46 7.55 10.37
N GLN A 3 -36.24 7.64 9.84
CA GLN A 3 -35.72 8.13 8.55
C GLN A 3 -34.26 7.61 8.51
N LYS A 4 -33.84 6.97 7.41
CA LYS A 4 -32.44 6.57 7.17
C LYS A 4 -31.68 7.79 6.63
N LEU A 5 -30.59 8.19 7.29
CA LEU A 5 -29.57 9.07 6.74
C LEU A 5 -28.51 8.19 6.05
N GLY A 6 -28.57 8.12 4.73
CA GLY A 6 -27.45 7.68 3.91
C GLY A 6 -26.55 8.87 3.64
N VAL A 7 -25.28 8.79 4.04
CA VAL A 7 -24.26 9.78 3.70
C VAL A 7 -23.64 9.38 2.37
N ASP A 8 -23.69 10.32 1.43
CA ASP A 8 -23.34 10.20 0.02
C ASP A 8 -21.81 10.12 -0.19
N SER A 9 -21.35 8.98 -0.72
CA SER A 9 -19.93 8.70 -1.02
C SER A 9 -19.37 9.49 -2.21
N ARG A 10 -20.17 10.34 -2.88
CA ARG A 10 -19.76 11.07 -4.10
C ARG A 10 -18.86 12.27 -3.84
N GLN A 11 -18.79 12.79 -2.62
CA GLN A 11 -18.00 14.00 -2.31
C GLN A 11 -16.52 13.75 -1.99
N LYS A 12 -16.10 12.50 -1.75
CA LYS A 12 -14.68 12.18 -1.51
C LYS A 12 -13.83 12.11 -2.80
N ILE A 13 -14.45 11.92 -3.96
CA ILE A 13 -13.73 11.76 -5.25
C ILE A 13 -13.09 13.09 -5.72
N ILE A 14 -13.64 14.24 -5.31
CA ILE A 14 -13.16 15.55 -5.79
C ILE A 14 -12.06 16.14 -4.89
N GLN A 15 -11.99 15.77 -3.60
CA GLN A 15 -11.02 16.38 -2.67
C GLN A 15 -9.57 15.87 -2.81
N VAL A 16 -9.35 14.67 -3.33
CA VAL A 16 -8.00 14.08 -3.42
C VAL A 16 -7.20 14.60 -4.63
N LEU A 17 -7.88 15.14 -5.65
CA LEU A 17 -7.21 15.75 -6.82
C LEU A 17 -6.89 17.25 -6.65
N GLY A 18 -7.29 17.88 -5.53
CA GLY A 18 -7.28 19.34 -5.38
C GLY A 18 -6.14 19.96 -4.58
N SER A 19 -5.15 19.22 -4.08
CA SER A 19 -4.17 19.76 -3.13
C SER A 19 -2.72 19.48 -3.49
N SER A 20 -2.16 20.19 -4.47
CA SER A 20 -0.76 20.66 -4.42
C SER A 20 -0.43 21.58 -5.60
N SER A 21 -0.36 22.89 -5.35
CA SER A 21 0.73 23.78 -5.79
C SER A 21 0.37 25.25 -5.50
N LYS A 22 1.00 25.82 -4.48
CA LYS A 22 1.16 27.28 -4.37
C LYS A 22 2.30 27.66 -5.33
N VAL A 23 1.97 28.30 -6.44
CA VAL A 23 2.95 29.02 -7.26
C VAL A 23 2.66 30.51 -7.10
N GLN A 24 3.70 31.26 -6.71
CA GLN A 24 3.69 32.71 -6.56
C GLN A 24 3.26 33.38 -7.87
N LYS A 25 2.32 34.33 -7.77
CA LYS A 25 2.01 35.26 -8.85
C LYS A 25 3.20 36.21 -9.04
N HIS A 26 3.81 36.16 -10.21
CA HIS A 26 4.45 37.32 -10.82
C HIS A 26 3.75 37.60 -12.15
N ASP A 27 3.19 38.80 -12.24
CA ASP A 27 2.47 39.33 -13.40
C ASP A 27 3.46 39.94 -14.42
N VAL A 28 3.12 39.75 -15.71
CA VAL A 28 3.44 40.61 -16.89
C VAL A 28 4.87 40.42 -17.46
N GLU A 29 5.12 40.13 -18.75
CA GLU A 29 4.58 40.71 -19.99
C GLU A 29 4.28 39.70 -21.11
N SER A 30 3.27 40.04 -21.91
CA SER A 30 2.89 39.41 -23.17
C SER A 30 3.86 39.82 -24.28
N ILE A 31 4.47 38.87 -24.98
CA ILE A 31 5.09 39.09 -26.28
C ILE A 31 4.58 38.03 -27.26
N GLY A 32 3.58 38.44 -28.03
CA GLY A 32 3.53 38.32 -29.49
C GLY A 32 3.74 36.96 -30.15
N GLY A 33 2.64 36.46 -30.74
CA GLY A 33 2.65 36.09 -32.16
C GLY A 33 3.16 34.70 -32.51
N GLY A 34 2.33 33.69 -32.25
CA GLY A 34 2.44 32.37 -32.88
C GLY A 34 1.05 31.77 -33.01
N GLY A 35 0.34 32.14 -34.08
CA GLY A 35 -0.96 31.56 -34.43
C GLY A 35 -0.80 30.08 -34.80
N GLY A 36 -0.74 29.22 -33.78
CA GLY A 36 -1.05 27.81 -33.94
C GLY A 36 -2.55 27.67 -34.02
N GLU A 37 -3.07 27.59 -35.24
CA GLU A 37 -4.45 27.21 -35.49
C GLU A 37 -4.68 25.81 -34.89
N ILE A 38 -5.47 25.71 -33.81
CA ILE A 38 -5.94 24.42 -33.32
C ILE A 38 -6.97 23.94 -34.33
N VAL A 39 -6.52 23.33 -35.42
CA VAL A 39 -7.41 22.64 -36.35
C VAL A 39 -8.05 21.50 -35.55
N PRO A 40 -9.39 21.43 -35.44
CA PRO A 40 -10.07 20.25 -34.93
C PRO A 40 -9.98 19.17 -36.01
N GLY A 41 -8.77 18.63 -36.20
CA GLY A 41 -8.50 17.56 -37.15
C GLY A 41 -9.02 16.25 -36.58
N HIS A 42 -9.68 15.46 -37.44
CA HIS A 42 -10.01 14.07 -37.14
C HIS A 42 -8.74 13.36 -36.68
N SER A 43 -8.77 12.72 -35.50
CA SER A 43 -7.63 11.91 -35.09
C SER A 43 -7.57 10.70 -36.02
N PRO A 44 -6.40 10.28 -36.52
CA PRO A 44 -6.27 9.03 -37.27
C PRO A 44 -6.77 7.81 -36.48
N PHE A 45 -6.82 7.92 -35.15
CA PHE A 45 -7.38 6.91 -34.26
C PHE A 45 -8.91 6.87 -34.24
N ASP A 46 -9.59 7.94 -34.67
CA ASP A 46 -11.05 7.97 -34.72
C ASP A 46 -11.61 7.09 -35.85
N ASP A 47 -10.76 6.67 -36.80
CA ASP A 47 -11.10 5.74 -37.88
C ASP A 47 -10.93 4.26 -37.48
N LEU A 48 -10.36 3.97 -36.30
CA LEU A 48 -10.18 2.61 -35.81
C LEU A 48 -11.46 2.10 -35.12
N PRO A 49 -11.85 0.83 -35.31
CA PRO A 49 -12.88 0.19 -34.52
C PRO A 49 -12.53 0.24 -33.03
N GLU A 50 -13.53 0.44 -32.19
CA GLU A 50 -13.36 0.50 -30.74
C GLU A 50 -12.71 -0.76 -30.15
N ASP A 51 -13.03 -1.93 -30.70
CA ASP A 51 -12.43 -3.21 -30.28
C ASP A 51 -10.93 -3.25 -30.54
N CYS A 52 -10.45 -2.62 -31.63
CA CYS A 52 -9.03 -2.50 -31.92
C CYS A 52 -8.34 -1.62 -30.89
N ILE A 53 -8.93 -0.47 -30.57
CA ILE A 53 -8.41 0.45 -29.54
C ILE A 53 -8.38 -0.24 -28.18
N SER A 54 -9.50 -0.87 -27.80
CA SER A 54 -9.66 -1.59 -26.53
C SER A 54 -8.61 -2.70 -26.39
N ASN A 55 -8.39 -3.49 -27.43
CA ASN A 55 -7.38 -4.55 -27.40
C ASN A 55 -5.97 -3.96 -27.24
N ILE A 56 -5.62 -2.88 -27.94
CA ILE A 56 -4.30 -2.23 -27.81
C ILE A 56 -4.08 -1.74 -26.38
N ILE A 57 -5.01 -0.95 -25.83
CA ILE A 57 -4.83 -0.35 -24.50
C ILE A 57 -4.90 -1.39 -23.37
N SER A 58 -5.52 -2.55 -23.59
CA SER A 58 -5.54 -3.64 -22.62
C SER A 58 -4.17 -4.30 -22.37
N PHE A 59 -3.16 -4.01 -23.18
CA PHE A 59 -1.77 -4.44 -22.96
C PHE A 59 -0.93 -3.38 -22.21
N THR A 60 -1.53 -2.27 -21.80
CA THR A 60 -0.88 -1.19 -21.04
C THR A 60 -1.22 -1.27 -19.55
N SER A 61 -0.78 -0.31 -18.73
CA SER A 61 -1.18 -0.25 -17.32
C SER A 61 -2.57 0.36 -17.11
N PRO A 62 -3.27 0.07 -15.99
CA PRO A 62 -4.50 0.76 -15.61
C PRO A 62 -4.39 2.29 -15.64
N ARG A 63 -3.23 2.83 -15.22
CA ARG A 63 -2.92 4.26 -15.34
C ARG A 63 -2.93 4.73 -16.79
N ASP A 64 -2.24 4.03 -17.68
CA ASP A 64 -2.15 4.40 -19.10
C ASP A 64 -3.51 4.32 -19.79
N VAL A 65 -4.32 3.32 -19.44
CA VAL A 65 -5.72 3.22 -19.89
C VAL A 65 -6.51 4.47 -19.48
N CYS A 66 -6.38 4.90 -18.22
CA CYS A 66 -7.05 6.11 -17.74
C CYS A 66 -6.55 7.38 -18.42
N VAL A 67 -5.24 7.50 -18.67
CA VAL A 67 -4.66 8.65 -19.41
C VAL A 67 -5.14 8.65 -20.86
N SER A 68 -5.24 7.48 -21.50
CA SER A 68 -5.66 7.34 -22.89
C SER A 68 -7.06 7.91 -23.17
N ALA A 69 -7.96 7.86 -22.19
CA ALA A 69 -9.30 8.45 -22.29
C ALA A 69 -9.28 9.95 -22.59
N SER A 70 -8.18 10.65 -22.28
CA SER A 70 -8.02 12.09 -22.54
C SER A 70 -7.52 12.41 -23.95
N VAL A 71 -7.15 11.39 -24.75
CA VAL A 71 -6.52 11.56 -26.08
C VAL A 71 -7.56 11.82 -27.16
N SER A 72 -8.66 11.07 -27.20
CA SER A 72 -9.78 11.28 -28.12
C SER A 72 -11.09 10.70 -27.59
N LYS A 73 -12.21 11.02 -28.24
CA LYS A 73 -13.53 10.46 -27.88
C LYS A 73 -13.59 8.95 -28.07
N SER A 74 -12.94 8.42 -29.11
CA SER A 74 -12.89 6.99 -29.37
C SER A 74 -12.15 6.24 -28.27
N PHE A 75 -11.03 6.78 -27.77
CA PHE A 75 -10.36 6.22 -26.58
C PHE A 75 -11.23 6.34 -25.32
N ALA A 76 -11.89 7.48 -25.10
CA ALA A 76 -12.75 7.67 -23.93
C ALA A 76 -13.90 6.63 -23.86
N HIS A 77 -14.44 6.25 -25.02
CA HIS A 77 -15.45 5.20 -25.13
C HIS A 77 -14.84 3.80 -24.92
N ALA A 78 -13.75 3.49 -25.63
CA ALA A 78 -13.04 2.21 -25.54
C ALA A 78 -12.66 1.84 -24.09
N VAL A 79 -12.22 2.81 -23.29
CA VAL A 79 -11.83 2.63 -21.88
C VAL A 79 -12.97 2.10 -20.99
N GLN A 80 -14.23 2.20 -21.41
CA GLN A 80 -15.35 1.60 -20.66
C GLN A 80 -15.54 0.11 -20.92
N CYS A 81 -14.80 -0.48 -21.87
CA CYS A 81 -14.94 -1.90 -22.21
C CYS A 81 -14.44 -2.81 -21.08
N ASP A 82 -15.31 -3.68 -20.58
CA ASP A 82 -15.01 -4.61 -19.49
C ASP A 82 -13.88 -5.60 -19.84
N SER A 83 -13.70 -5.93 -21.12
CA SER A 83 -12.62 -6.83 -21.57
C SER A 83 -11.22 -6.27 -21.27
N ILE A 84 -11.08 -4.96 -21.15
CA ILE A 84 -9.83 -4.30 -20.74
C ILE A 84 -9.58 -4.54 -19.26
N TRP A 85 -10.56 -4.18 -18.44
CA TRP A 85 -10.46 -4.21 -16.98
C TRP A 85 -10.38 -5.64 -16.45
N GLU A 86 -10.99 -6.61 -17.14
CA GLU A 86 -10.84 -8.04 -16.85
C GLU A 86 -9.36 -8.46 -16.84
N LYS A 87 -8.51 -7.94 -17.73
CA LYS A 87 -7.07 -8.27 -17.77
C LYS A 87 -6.27 -7.69 -16.61
N PHE A 88 -6.80 -6.68 -15.92
CA PHE A 88 -6.16 -6.05 -14.77
C PHE A 88 -6.59 -6.63 -13.44
N LEU A 89 -7.63 -7.47 -13.44
CA LEU A 89 -8.08 -8.15 -12.25
C LEU A 89 -7.27 -9.43 -12.01
N PRO A 90 -6.97 -9.81 -10.75
CA PRO A 90 -6.36 -11.09 -10.42
C PRO A 90 -7.23 -12.26 -10.89
N SER A 91 -6.67 -13.31 -11.49
CA SER A 91 -7.43 -14.48 -11.96
C SER A 91 -8.41 -15.07 -10.92
N GLU A 92 -8.07 -14.95 -9.64
CA GLU A 92 -8.82 -15.45 -8.50
C GLU A 92 -9.83 -14.43 -7.92
N TYR A 93 -10.03 -13.27 -8.55
CA TYR A 93 -10.87 -12.18 -8.02
C TYR A 93 -12.28 -12.64 -7.64
N GLU A 94 -12.86 -13.60 -8.37
CA GLU A 94 -14.19 -14.14 -8.08
C GLU A 94 -14.28 -14.80 -6.69
N SER A 95 -13.18 -15.39 -6.21
CA SER A 95 -13.11 -15.97 -4.87
C SER A 95 -12.78 -14.95 -3.78
N LEU A 96 -12.19 -13.81 -4.16
CA LEU A 96 -11.85 -12.72 -3.25
C LEU A 96 -13.07 -11.85 -2.92
N ILE A 97 -14.04 -11.76 -3.82
CA ILE A 97 -15.16 -10.84 -3.69
C ILE A 97 -16.33 -11.55 -2.98
N PRO A 98 -16.90 -10.92 -1.93
CA PRO A 98 -18.10 -11.46 -1.32
C PRO A 98 -19.28 -11.52 -2.31
N PRO A 99 -20.05 -12.62 -2.36
CA PRO A 99 -21.13 -12.81 -3.34
C PRO A 99 -22.23 -11.73 -3.33
N TRP A 100 -22.36 -10.98 -2.23
CA TRP A 100 -23.35 -9.91 -2.08
C TRP A 100 -22.91 -8.57 -2.67
N ARG A 101 -21.64 -8.39 -3.03
CA ARG A 101 -21.19 -7.17 -3.70
C ARG A 101 -21.51 -7.26 -5.18
N VAL A 102 -22.41 -6.39 -5.64
CA VAL A 102 -22.75 -6.25 -7.06
C VAL A 102 -22.02 -5.03 -7.62
N PHE A 103 -21.34 -5.22 -8.75
CA PHE A 103 -20.61 -4.16 -9.45
C PHE A 103 -21.31 -3.84 -10.77
N SER A 104 -21.33 -2.57 -11.14
CA SER A 104 -21.89 -2.10 -12.41
C SER A 104 -21.00 -2.40 -13.61
N SER A 105 -19.69 -2.51 -13.41
CA SER A 105 -18.69 -2.82 -14.44
C SER A 105 -17.43 -3.45 -13.83
N LYS A 106 -16.57 -4.04 -14.66
CA LYS A 106 -15.24 -4.54 -14.24
C LYS A 106 -14.30 -3.41 -13.83
N LYS A 107 -14.48 -2.23 -14.42
CA LYS A 107 -13.81 -1.00 -14.00
C LYS A 107 -14.17 -0.61 -12.57
N ASP A 108 -15.46 -0.61 -12.24
CA ASP A 108 -15.93 -0.30 -10.88
C ASP A 108 -15.42 -1.34 -9.87
N LEU A 109 -15.37 -2.61 -10.28
CA LEU A 109 -14.76 -3.66 -9.48
C LEU A 109 -13.27 -3.39 -9.23
N TYR A 110 -12.50 -3.10 -10.28
CA TYR A 110 -11.07 -2.80 -10.17
C TYR A 110 -10.80 -1.68 -9.17
N PHE A 111 -11.49 -0.54 -9.30
CA PHE A 111 -11.30 0.57 -8.37
C PHE A 111 -11.81 0.27 -6.97
N THR A 112 -12.84 -0.56 -6.82
CA THR A 112 -13.25 -1.01 -5.48
C THR A 112 -12.13 -1.83 -4.83
N LEU A 113 -11.50 -2.76 -5.56
CA LEU A 113 -10.35 -3.52 -5.06
C LEU A 113 -9.10 -2.66 -4.82
N CYS A 114 -9.02 -1.45 -5.38
CA CYS A 114 -7.93 -0.52 -5.09
C CYS A 114 -8.13 0.23 -3.77
N TYR A 115 -9.37 0.60 -3.44
CA TYR A 115 -9.68 1.51 -2.34
C TYR A 115 -10.34 0.86 -1.12
N ASP A 116 -10.86 -0.35 -1.27
CA ASP A 116 -11.52 -1.11 -0.21
C ASP A 116 -10.84 -2.48 -0.04
N PRO A 117 -9.82 -2.56 0.84
CA PRO A 117 -9.10 -3.79 1.09
C PRO A 117 -10.01 -4.91 1.55
N VAL A 118 -9.77 -6.11 1.04
CA VAL A 118 -10.56 -7.29 1.34
C VAL A 118 -9.77 -8.23 2.25
N LEU A 119 -10.42 -8.70 3.30
CA LEU A 119 -9.85 -9.73 4.17
C LEU A 119 -9.90 -11.09 3.47
N VAL A 120 -8.75 -11.76 3.43
CA VAL A 120 -8.58 -13.08 2.82
C VAL A 120 -8.01 -14.05 3.84
N GLU A 121 -8.14 -15.35 3.55
CA GLU A 121 -7.69 -16.43 4.43
C GLU A 121 -8.19 -16.27 5.87
N ASP A 122 -9.51 -16.10 6.07
CA ASP A 122 -10.11 -15.97 7.41
C ASP A 122 -9.55 -14.79 8.23
N GLY A 123 -9.31 -13.65 7.55
CA GLY A 123 -8.83 -12.42 8.20
C GLY A 123 -7.35 -12.40 8.54
N LYS A 124 -6.57 -13.36 8.03
CA LYS A 124 -5.12 -13.42 8.23
C LYS A 124 -4.35 -12.39 7.41
N LYS A 125 -4.94 -11.96 6.30
CA LYS A 125 -4.33 -11.00 5.37
C LYS A 125 -5.40 -10.03 4.86
N SER A 126 -4.99 -8.81 4.60
CA SER A 126 -5.79 -7.80 3.90
C SER A 126 -5.19 -7.58 2.51
N PHE A 127 -6.02 -7.55 1.48
CA PHE A 127 -5.63 -7.57 0.07
C PHE A 127 -6.25 -6.41 -0.70
N TRP A 128 -5.47 -5.75 -1.55
CA TRP A 128 -5.96 -4.72 -2.48
C TRP A 128 -5.05 -4.62 -3.73
N LEU A 129 -5.44 -3.81 -4.70
CA LEU A 129 -4.65 -3.53 -5.90
C LEU A 129 -3.97 -2.17 -5.81
N GLU A 130 -2.70 -2.11 -6.24
CA GLU A 130 -2.03 -0.83 -6.53
C GLU A 130 -2.70 -0.22 -7.76
N THR A 131 -3.17 1.02 -7.62
CA THR A 131 -4.10 1.67 -8.55
C THR A 131 -3.48 1.96 -9.92
N ALA A 132 -2.18 2.20 -10.00
CA ALA A 132 -1.53 2.57 -11.24
C ALA A 132 -1.19 1.36 -12.11
N SER A 133 -0.70 0.29 -11.49
CA SER A 133 -0.13 -0.88 -12.14
C SER A 133 -1.04 -2.11 -12.07
N GLY A 134 -2.06 -2.11 -11.21
CA GLY A 134 -2.93 -3.28 -10.95
C GLY A 134 -2.20 -4.43 -10.25
N LYS A 135 -1.06 -4.14 -9.62
CA LYS A 135 -0.25 -5.16 -8.95
C LYS A 135 -0.78 -5.38 -7.53
N LYS A 136 -0.66 -6.61 -7.04
CA LYS A 136 -1.23 -7.02 -5.76
C LYS A 136 -0.51 -6.35 -4.60
N CYS A 137 -1.25 -5.79 -3.66
CA CYS A 137 -0.76 -5.36 -2.35
C CYS A 137 -1.34 -6.27 -1.28
N VAL A 138 -0.54 -6.58 -0.27
CA VAL A 138 -0.95 -7.47 0.83
C VAL A 138 -0.45 -6.92 2.15
N LEU A 139 -1.32 -6.90 3.16
CA LEU A 139 -0.97 -6.66 4.55
C LEU A 139 -1.16 -7.97 5.33
N LEU A 140 -0.07 -8.53 5.84
CA LEU A 140 -0.07 -9.71 6.69
C LEU A 140 -0.37 -9.28 8.14
N ALA A 141 -1.43 -9.82 8.74
CA ALA A 141 -1.84 -9.46 10.10
C ALA A 141 -0.72 -9.76 11.11
N ALA A 142 -0.57 -8.91 12.13
CA ALA A 142 0.36 -9.17 13.22
C ALA A 142 0.10 -10.48 13.97
N LYS A 143 -1.14 -11.00 13.94
CA LYS A 143 -1.53 -12.31 14.50
C LYS A 143 -0.87 -13.49 13.81
N GLU A 144 -0.46 -13.34 12.55
CA GLU A 144 0.26 -14.37 11.79
C GLU A 144 1.79 -14.28 11.99
N LEU A 145 2.26 -13.28 12.74
CA LEU A 145 3.66 -13.19 13.13
C LEU A 145 3.91 -14.02 14.38
N TRP A 146 5.07 -14.67 14.45
CA TRP A 146 5.56 -15.14 15.72
C TRP A 146 6.08 -13.94 16.51
N ILE A 147 5.68 -13.84 17.78
CA ILE A 147 6.09 -12.76 18.68
C ILE A 147 6.62 -13.41 19.96
N THR A 148 7.86 -13.10 20.33
CA THR A 148 8.44 -13.61 21.57
C THR A 148 7.62 -13.16 22.76
N GLY A 149 7.06 -14.13 23.48
CA GLY A 149 6.17 -13.87 24.61
C GLY A 149 4.81 -13.29 24.22
N GLY A 150 4.38 -13.35 22.95
CA GLY A 150 3.11 -12.77 22.48
C GLY A 150 1.85 -13.29 23.17
N ASN A 151 1.94 -14.44 23.84
CA ASN A 151 0.88 -15.03 24.67
C ASN A 151 1.02 -14.68 26.16
N ASN A 152 2.09 -13.98 26.57
CA ASN A 152 2.28 -13.54 27.95
C ASN A 152 1.58 -12.18 28.15
N PRO A 153 0.50 -12.13 28.94
CA PRO A 153 -0.24 -10.91 29.20
C PRO A 153 0.55 -9.85 29.98
N GLU A 154 1.72 -10.18 30.56
CA GLU A 154 2.62 -9.18 31.15
C GLU A 154 3.38 -8.36 30.10
N TYR A 155 3.58 -8.94 28.91
CA TYR A 155 4.38 -8.34 27.84
C TYR A 155 3.53 -7.82 26.69
N TRP A 156 2.44 -8.50 26.36
CA TRP A 156 1.61 -8.22 25.20
C TRP A 156 0.13 -8.30 25.54
N GLN A 157 -0.65 -7.39 24.98
CA GLN A 157 -2.10 -7.45 25.00
C GLN A 157 -2.64 -7.43 23.58
N TRP A 158 -3.60 -8.29 23.27
CA TRP A 158 -4.31 -8.26 22.00
C TRP A 158 -5.57 -7.41 22.14
N ILE A 159 -5.59 -6.27 21.45
CA ILE A 159 -6.65 -5.26 21.57
C ILE A 159 -7.42 -5.12 20.25
N GLU A 160 -8.67 -4.67 20.36
CA GLU A 160 -9.51 -4.32 19.20
C GLU A 160 -9.39 -2.82 18.95
N LEU A 161 -9.16 -2.42 17.70
CA LEU A 161 -9.09 -1.01 17.30
C LEU A 161 -10.06 -0.77 16.15
N CYS A 162 -10.86 0.30 16.23
CA CYS A 162 -11.85 0.60 15.19
C CYS A 162 -11.22 0.93 13.83
N GLU A 163 -9.96 1.39 13.83
CA GLU A 163 -9.22 1.73 12.62
C GLU A 163 -8.33 0.59 12.11
N SER A 164 -8.33 -0.55 12.80
CA SER A 164 -7.65 -1.78 12.35
C SER A 164 -8.51 -2.48 11.32
N SER A 165 -7.87 -3.02 10.30
CA SER A 165 -8.51 -3.92 9.33
C SER A 165 -8.69 -5.34 9.91
N PHE A 166 -7.92 -5.68 10.94
CA PHE A 166 -7.95 -6.96 11.62
C PHE A 166 -8.73 -6.92 12.94
N GLU A 167 -9.23 -8.08 13.37
CA GLU A 167 -9.98 -8.22 14.62
C GLU A 167 -9.16 -7.73 15.82
N LYS A 168 -7.88 -8.15 15.92
CA LYS A 168 -7.00 -7.81 17.03
C LYS A 168 -5.59 -7.49 16.58
N VAL A 169 -4.97 -6.54 17.28
CA VAL A 169 -3.56 -6.17 17.12
C VAL A 169 -2.82 -6.30 18.45
N PRO A 170 -1.53 -6.69 18.44
CA PRO A 170 -0.72 -6.75 19.64
C PRO A 170 -0.24 -5.34 20.05
N GLU A 171 -0.53 -4.97 21.29
CA GLU A 171 0.04 -3.85 22.02
C GLU A 171 1.18 -4.35 22.91
N LEU A 172 2.35 -3.73 22.80
CA LEU A 172 3.46 -3.94 23.72
C LEU A 172 3.18 -3.25 25.06
N LEU A 173 3.06 -4.02 26.14
CA LEU A 173 2.74 -3.50 27.47
C LEU A 173 3.97 -3.13 28.28
N ASN A 174 4.85 -4.08 28.55
CA ASN A 174 6.02 -3.81 29.38
C ASN A 174 7.10 -4.86 29.19
N ASN A 175 8.02 -4.63 28.26
CA ASN A 175 9.08 -5.60 27.97
C ASN A 175 10.44 -4.92 27.80
N ARG A 176 11.52 -5.61 28.17
CA ARG A 176 12.91 -5.14 27.99
C ARG A 176 13.44 -5.42 26.59
N SER A 177 12.90 -6.41 25.91
CA SER A 177 13.28 -6.79 24.55
C SER A 177 12.13 -7.54 23.91
N PHE A 178 11.85 -7.25 22.65
CA PHE A 178 10.96 -8.07 21.86
C PHE A 178 11.59 -8.46 20.53
N GLN A 179 11.14 -9.61 20.04
CA GLN A 179 11.46 -10.07 18.72
C GLN A 179 10.18 -10.58 18.08
N MET A 180 10.03 -10.31 16.81
CA MET A 180 8.98 -10.90 16.01
C MET A 180 9.47 -11.14 14.59
N GLY A 181 8.73 -11.98 13.90
CA GLY A 181 8.94 -12.25 12.51
C GLY A 181 7.78 -13.03 11.94
N GLY A 182 7.85 -13.28 10.66
CA GLY A 182 6.83 -14.03 9.96
C GLY A 182 7.33 -14.41 8.60
N SER A 183 6.55 -15.24 7.93
CA SER A 183 6.81 -15.64 6.57
C SER A 183 5.54 -15.64 5.75
N MET A 184 5.68 -15.45 4.46
CA MET A 184 4.56 -15.45 3.53
C MET A 184 5.01 -16.04 2.20
N SER A 185 4.13 -16.83 1.57
CA SER A 185 4.38 -17.30 0.22
C SER A 185 4.39 -16.12 -0.76
N THR A 186 5.37 -16.08 -1.66
CA THR A 186 5.44 -15.05 -2.71
C THR A 186 4.45 -15.29 -3.85
N GLN A 187 3.79 -16.44 -3.89
CA GLN A 187 2.77 -16.78 -4.89
C GLN A 187 1.52 -15.89 -4.80
N ILE A 188 1.23 -15.35 -3.61
CA ILE A 188 0.14 -14.39 -3.43
C ILE A 188 0.44 -13.03 -4.07
N LEU A 189 1.72 -12.72 -4.32
CA LEU A 189 2.17 -11.47 -4.89
C LEU A 189 2.24 -11.54 -6.42
N SER A 190 2.11 -10.40 -7.10
CA SER A 190 2.32 -10.34 -8.54
C SER A 190 3.76 -10.72 -8.92
N LEU A 191 3.89 -11.57 -9.96
CA LEU A 191 5.17 -11.99 -10.53
C LEU A 191 5.89 -10.84 -11.23
N GLY A 192 7.21 -10.95 -11.36
CA GLY A 192 8.08 -9.99 -12.05
C GLY A 192 7.99 -8.58 -11.45
N THR A 193 7.77 -8.48 -10.14
CA THR A 193 7.46 -7.21 -9.47
C THR A 193 8.42 -7.01 -8.30
N HIS A 194 8.99 -5.81 -8.22
CA HIS A 194 9.81 -5.41 -7.08
C HIS A 194 8.90 -4.91 -5.95
N TYR A 195 9.05 -5.44 -4.75
CA TYR A 195 8.24 -5.09 -3.59
C TYR A 195 9.07 -4.35 -2.56
N SER A 196 8.55 -3.23 -2.05
CA SER A 196 8.97 -2.66 -0.77
C SER A 196 8.07 -3.19 0.34
N VAL A 197 8.67 -3.52 1.48
CA VAL A 197 8.00 -4.11 2.63
C VAL A 197 8.03 -3.13 3.79
N TYR A 198 6.90 -2.97 4.47
CA TYR A 198 6.70 -1.99 5.52
C TYR A 198 6.14 -2.66 6.77
N ILE A 199 6.58 -2.22 7.94
CA ILE A 199 5.82 -2.45 9.17
C ILE A 199 4.79 -1.33 9.31
N VAL A 200 3.53 -1.70 9.60
CA VAL A 200 2.44 -0.77 9.87
C VAL A 200 2.10 -0.82 11.36
N TYR A 201 2.16 0.32 12.03
CA TYR A 201 2.06 0.38 13.49
C TYR A 201 1.50 1.71 13.99
N LYS A 202 1.05 1.75 15.23
CA LYS A 202 0.66 2.95 15.97
C LYS A 202 1.44 3.03 17.27
N ILE A 203 1.47 4.23 17.82
CA ILE A 203 2.12 4.51 19.10
C ILE A 203 1.12 5.25 19.99
N LYS A 204 0.94 4.76 21.21
CA LYS A 204 0.10 5.40 22.22
C LYS A 204 0.73 6.68 22.75
N ASP A 205 -0.10 7.56 23.27
CA ASP A 205 0.37 8.75 23.99
C ASP A 205 1.09 8.33 25.28
N GLU A 206 0.55 7.34 26.00
CA GLU A 206 1.18 6.69 27.16
C GLU A 206 2.22 5.67 26.71
N ARG A 207 3.43 6.15 26.40
CA ARG A 207 4.57 5.34 25.96
C ARG A 207 5.84 5.64 26.73
N HIS A 208 6.75 4.67 26.80
CA HIS A 208 8.11 4.87 27.29
C HIS A 208 9.08 3.84 26.68
N GLY A 209 10.38 4.10 26.82
CA GLY A 209 11.45 3.15 26.42
C GLY A 209 11.70 2.98 24.92
N LEU A 210 10.82 3.48 24.05
CA LEU A 210 10.94 3.39 22.59
C LEU A 210 11.57 4.62 21.93
N ARG A 211 11.74 5.72 22.67
CA ARG A 211 12.20 7.00 22.10
C ARG A 211 13.63 6.91 21.60
N ASP A 212 13.82 7.32 20.35
CA ASP A 212 15.10 7.31 19.61
C ASP A 212 15.79 5.93 19.56
N LEU A 213 15.03 4.86 19.84
CA LEU A 213 15.56 3.52 19.94
C LEU A 213 15.65 2.89 18.54
N PRO A 214 16.83 2.40 18.12
CA PRO A 214 16.97 1.67 16.87
C PRO A 214 16.40 0.26 17.00
N ILE A 215 15.51 -0.09 16.07
CA ILE A 215 14.96 -1.44 15.93
C ILE A 215 15.58 -2.05 14.68
N GLN A 216 16.23 -3.20 14.83
CA GLN A 216 16.79 -3.91 13.69
C GLN A 216 15.66 -4.59 12.93
N VAL A 217 15.64 -4.41 11.61
CA VAL A 217 14.64 -5.02 10.74
C VAL A 217 15.30 -5.65 9.52
N GLY A 218 14.59 -6.55 8.88
CA GLY A 218 15.01 -7.10 7.60
C GLY A 218 13.89 -7.87 6.91
N VAL A 219 14.04 -8.01 5.61
CA VAL A 219 13.25 -8.87 4.73
C VAL A 219 14.18 -9.62 3.80
N GLY A 220 13.85 -10.86 3.47
CA GLY A 220 14.63 -11.67 2.53
C GLY A 220 13.97 -13.01 2.27
N PHE A 221 14.47 -13.75 1.29
CA PHE A 221 13.97 -15.09 1.02
C PHE A 221 14.39 -16.06 2.12
N LYS A 222 13.52 -17.02 2.41
CA LYS A 222 13.79 -18.06 3.41
C LYS A 222 15.10 -18.79 3.12
N GLY A 223 15.94 -18.91 4.15
CA GLY A 223 17.26 -19.54 4.05
C GLY A 223 18.37 -18.67 3.45
N GLN A 224 18.08 -17.42 3.07
CA GLN A 224 19.09 -16.45 2.67
C GLN A 224 19.45 -15.49 3.82
N GLU A 225 20.64 -14.90 3.75
CA GLU A 225 21.01 -13.83 4.66
C GLU A 225 20.19 -12.57 4.37
N MET A 226 19.45 -12.09 5.38
CA MET A 226 18.60 -10.91 5.25
C MET A 226 19.42 -9.63 5.47
N PRO A 227 19.33 -8.63 4.57
CA PRO A 227 19.91 -7.32 4.81
C PRO A 227 19.35 -6.71 6.09
N LYS A 228 20.25 -6.29 6.99
CA LYS A 228 19.88 -5.66 8.26
C LYS A 228 19.76 -4.16 8.09
N GLN A 229 18.56 -3.65 8.30
CA GLN A 229 18.26 -2.23 8.33
C GLN A 229 17.81 -1.84 9.74
N PHE A 230 17.64 -0.53 9.96
CA PHE A 230 17.16 -0.02 11.24
C PHE A 230 16.02 0.94 11.01
N ILE A 231 14.99 0.86 11.85
CA ILE A 231 13.90 1.83 11.94
C ILE A 231 13.85 2.42 13.35
N CYS A 232 13.06 3.46 13.53
CA CYS A 232 12.69 3.98 14.85
C CYS A 232 11.17 4.14 14.92
N PHE A 233 10.56 3.55 15.94
CA PHE A 233 9.13 3.69 16.18
C PHE A 233 8.81 5.10 16.72
N ASP A 234 9.50 5.58 17.76
CA ASP A 234 9.27 6.90 18.38
C ASP A 234 10.48 7.83 18.16
N GLU A 235 10.55 8.49 17.00
CA GLU A 235 11.60 9.46 16.68
C GLU A 235 11.34 10.80 17.40
N SER A 236 12.34 11.31 18.13
CA SER A 236 12.30 12.65 18.71
C SER A 236 12.29 13.73 17.61
N THR A 237 11.63 14.85 17.89
CA THR A 237 11.67 16.05 17.02
C THR A 237 13.01 16.80 17.11
N ASP A 238 13.87 16.43 18.06
CA ASP A 238 15.17 17.02 18.29
C ASP A 238 16.20 16.55 17.25
N LYS A 239 16.49 17.44 16.30
CA LYS A 239 17.40 17.19 15.15
C LYS A 239 18.88 17.11 15.55
N THR A 240 19.23 17.29 16.82
CA THR A 240 20.64 17.39 17.26
C THR A 240 21.30 16.05 17.60
N LYS A 241 20.54 14.95 17.67
CA LYS A 241 21.11 13.62 17.92
C LYS A 241 21.56 12.99 16.59
N GLU A 242 22.88 12.94 16.39
CA GLU A 242 23.47 12.13 15.33
C GLU A 242 23.34 10.64 15.71
N TRP A 243 22.49 9.90 14.99
CA TRP A 243 22.50 8.44 15.08
C TRP A 243 23.84 7.89 14.57
N PRO A 244 24.28 6.72 15.08
CA PRO A 244 25.40 6.00 14.46
C PRO A 244 25.06 5.83 12.98
N LYS A 245 26.00 6.20 12.09
CA LYS A 245 25.90 6.31 10.61
C LYS A 245 25.41 5.05 9.86
N LYS A 246 24.28 4.49 10.25
CA LYS A 246 23.55 3.41 9.58
C LYS A 246 22.31 4.02 8.94
N LYS A 247 21.87 3.43 7.82
CA LYS A 247 20.68 3.86 7.08
C LYS A 247 19.43 3.63 7.94
N LEU A 248 19.09 4.64 8.75
CA LEU A 248 17.85 4.66 9.53
C LEU A 248 16.70 4.99 8.57
N MET A 249 15.80 4.05 8.39
CA MET A 249 14.60 4.24 7.58
C MET A 249 13.58 4.99 8.43
N LYS A 250 13.12 6.15 7.91
CA LYS A 250 12.22 7.03 8.64
C LYS A 250 10.80 6.53 8.58
N SER A 251 10.13 6.64 9.71
CA SER A 251 8.70 6.37 9.82
C SER A 251 7.89 7.52 9.24
N LYS A 252 6.78 7.21 8.58
CA LYS A 252 5.86 8.19 7.98
C LYS A 252 4.46 7.96 8.49
N LYS A 253 3.74 9.07 8.77
CA LYS A 253 2.31 9.02 9.08
C LYS A 253 1.49 8.85 7.81
N ARG A 254 0.56 7.89 7.83
CA ARG A 254 -0.40 7.58 6.77
C ARG A 254 -1.68 8.40 6.93
N GLY A 255 -2.49 8.44 5.86
CA GLY A 255 -3.79 9.14 5.87
C GLY A 255 -4.86 8.47 6.74
N ASP A 256 -4.71 7.17 7.01
CA ASP A 256 -5.56 6.35 7.88
C ASP A 256 -5.22 6.50 9.38
N GLY A 257 -4.20 7.29 9.72
CA GLY A 257 -3.75 7.51 11.08
C GLY A 257 -2.72 6.51 11.59
N TRP A 258 -2.38 5.47 10.83
CA TRP A 258 -1.26 4.56 11.11
C TRP A 258 0.08 5.20 10.77
N MET A 259 1.16 4.65 11.32
CA MET A 259 2.53 4.92 10.91
C MET A 259 3.04 3.74 10.09
N GLU A 260 3.97 4.01 9.17
CA GLU A 260 4.68 2.98 8.42
C GLU A 260 6.18 3.25 8.39
N ALA A 261 6.98 2.19 8.37
CA ALA A 261 8.42 2.26 8.14
C ALA A 261 8.85 1.15 7.17
N GLU A 262 9.63 1.49 6.15
CA GLU A 262 10.18 0.50 5.21
C GLU A 262 11.21 -0.37 5.94
N ILE A 263 11.02 -1.68 5.90
CA ILE A 263 11.91 -2.68 6.53
C ILE A 263 12.84 -3.37 5.51
N GLY A 264 12.58 -3.14 4.22
CA GLY A 264 13.44 -3.50 3.10
C GLY A 264 12.63 -3.79 1.84
N ASP A 265 13.27 -4.40 0.85
CA ASP A 265 12.67 -4.73 -0.44
C ASP A 265 13.18 -6.06 -1.00
N PHE A 266 12.46 -6.61 -1.97
CA PHE A 266 12.87 -7.80 -2.72
C PHE A 266 12.19 -7.85 -4.10
N PHE A 267 12.75 -8.63 -5.02
CA PHE A 267 12.15 -8.88 -6.33
C PHE A 267 11.43 -10.24 -6.35
N ASN A 268 10.14 -10.26 -6.66
CA ASN A 268 9.39 -11.50 -6.86
C ASN A 268 9.56 -12.00 -8.30
N ASP A 269 10.44 -12.97 -8.49
CA ASP A 269 10.72 -13.59 -9.79
C ASP A 269 9.75 -14.74 -10.14
N GLY A 270 8.82 -15.07 -9.24
CA GLY A 270 7.91 -16.20 -9.42
C GLY A 270 8.49 -17.56 -9.09
N GLY A 271 9.49 -17.62 -8.22
CA GLY A 271 10.10 -18.87 -7.79
C GLY A 271 11.07 -19.47 -8.81
N LEU A 272 11.45 -18.71 -9.85
CA LEU A 272 12.45 -19.13 -10.84
C LEU A 272 13.81 -19.43 -10.20
N MET A 273 14.17 -18.71 -9.13
CA MET A 273 15.36 -18.94 -8.33
C MET A 273 15.15 -19.97 -7.21
N GLY A 274 13.99 -20.65 -7.17
CA GLY A 274 13.67 -21.68 -6.17
C GLY A 274 13.28 -21.14 -4.79
N PHE A 275 12.98 -19.85 -4.67
CA PHE A 275 12.50 -19.23 -3.43
C PHE A 275 11.04 -18.81 -3.58
N ASP A 276 10.15 -19.45 -2.83
CA ASP A 276 8.70 -19.22 -2.85
C ASP A 276 8.15 -18.63 -1.54
N GLU A 277 9.04 -18.37 -0.57
CA GLU A 277 8.70 -17.86 0.76
C GLU A 277 9.62 -16.70 1.12
N VAL A 278 9.02 -15.56 1.48
CA VAL A 278 9.72 -14.39 2.01
C VAL A 278 9.56 -14.35 3.53
N GLU A 279 10.65 -14.08 4.23
CA GLU A 279 10.72 -13.94 5.69
C GLU A 279 10.94 -12.48 6.07
N VAL A 280 10.39 -12.10 7.22
CA VAL A 280 10.58 -10.79 7.84
C VAL A 280 11.03 -10.96 9.28
N SER A 281 11.90 -10.06 9.72
CA SER A 281 12.45 -10.08 11.08
C SER A 281 12.47 -8.67 11.64
N ILE A 282 11.99 -8.53 12.88
CA ILE A 282 11.98 -7.29 13.64
C ILE A 282 12.53 -7.61 15.03
N VAL A 283 13.64 -6.98 15.37
CA VAL A 283 14.39 -7.27 16.59
C VAL A 283 14.67 -5.96 17.32
N ASP A 284 14.11 -5.84 18.52
CA ASP A 284 14.51 -4.81 19.47
C ASP A 284 15.97 -5.03 19.87
N VAL A 285 16.83 -4.06 19.57
CA VAL A 285 18.22 -4.11 19.99
C VAL A 285 18.26 -3.83 21.48
N THR A 286 18.59 -4.86 22.27
CA THR A 286 18.52 -4.87 23.74
C THR A 286 18.89 -3.53 24.37
N SER A 287 17.92 -2.95 25.08
CA SER A 287 18.10 -1.76 25.91
C SER A 287 17.76 -2.13 27.36
N PRO A 288 18.41 -1.54 28.38
CA PRO A 288 18.09 -1.83 29.78
C PRO A 288 16.69 -1.35 30.20
N ASN A 289 16.08 -0.46 29.41
CA ASN A 289 14.80 0.16 29.72
C ASN A 289 13.63 -0.74 29.31
N LEU A 290 12.61 -0.71 30.16
CA LEU A 290 11.28 -1.20 29.86
C LEU A 290 10.63 -0.35 28.76
N LYS A 291 9.82 -1.00 27.92
CA LYS A 291 9.23 -0.40 26.72
C LYS A 291 7.75 -0.73 26.65
N CYS A 292 6.94 0.24 26.22
CA CYS A 292 5.51 0.07 26.01
C CYS A 292 4.94 0.98 24.92
N GLY A 293 3.72 0.66 24.50
CA GLY A 293 2.84 1.56 23.76
C GLY A 293 2.93 1.47 22.24
N VAL A 294 3.72 0.53 21.68
CA VAL A 294 3.66 0.22 20.24
C VAL A 294 2.55 -0.80 19.98
N MET A 295 1.72 -0.52 18.98
CA MET A 295 0.64 -1.38 18.49
C MET A 295 0.93 -1.72 17.03
N ILE A 296 0.91 -2.99 16.65
CA ILE A 296 1.35 -3.41 15.31
C ILE A 296 0.17 -3.94 14.51
N GLU A 297 -0.17 -3.29 13.40
CA GLU A 297 -1.22 -3.78 12.51
C GLU A 297 -0.72 -5.04 11.78
N GLY A 298 0.49 -4.96 11.22
CA GLY A 298 1.03 -6.03 10.39
C GLY A 298 2.19 -5.60 9.50
N ILE A 299 2.46 -6.43 8.50
CA ILE A 299 3.54 -6.26 7.52
C ILE A 299 2.94 -6.09 6.12
N GLU A 300 3.16 -4.94 5.52
CA GLU A 300 2.61 -4.54 4.24
C GLU A 300 3.63 -4.74 3.11
N PHE A 301 3.21 -5.42 2.05
CA PHE A 301 3.96 -5.69 0.84
C PHE A 301 3.36 -4.84 -0.30
N ARG A 302 4.12 -3.85 -0.78
CA ARG A 302 3.69 -2.96 -1.87
C ARG A 302 4.62 -3.06 -3.08
N PRO A 303 4.07 -3.08 -4.30
CA PRO A 303 4.86 -2.83 -5.50
C PRO A 303 5.65 -1.52 -5.35
N LYS A 304 6.94 -1.58 -5.65
CA LYS A 304 7.81 -0.41 -5.73
C LYS A 304 7.69 0.14 -7.14
N ASP A 305 7.42 1.44 -7.26
CA ASP A 305 7.43 2.09 -8.57
C ASP A 305 8.79 1.86 -9.24
N CYS A 306 8.80 1.37 -10.49
CA CYS A 306 9.98 1.47 -11.33
C CYS A 306 10.18 2.96 -11.63
N GLN A 307 11.20 3.57 -11.02
CA GLN A 307 11.70 4.89 -11.44
C GLN A 307 12.44 4.79 -12.77
#